data_AF-H3DLP1-F1
#
_entry.id   AF-H3DLP1-F1
#
_cell.length_a   1.000
_cell.length_b   1.000
_cell.length_c   1.000
_cell.angle_alpha   90.00
_cell.angle_beta   90.00
_cell.angle_gamma   90.00
#
_symmetry.space_group_name_H-M   'P 1'
#
loop_
_entity.id
_entity.type
_entity.pdbx_description
1 polymer ?
#
loop_
_entity_poly.entity_id
_entity_poly.type
_entity_poly.pdbx_seq_one_letter_code
_entity_poly.pdbx_strand_id
1 'polypeptide(L)'
;TAPAHVVIRKYRPSDKEAACGLFSTGILGHIYPCFCHTMTSPLYIIITMALSAAGFLLGSVLGALVLPGIWVGLIYYCCHELFSSFVRGQLQSDMQDISRSYLSRPDDCFWVAEAEVGGTSQIVGMVAVVGKHSAGKRQGELFRMIISPLFRRMGLGARLTQTVIDFCKDSGFSEVELETSTTQAAAVALYMKLGF
;
A
#
# COMPACT_ATOMS: atom_id res chain seq x y z
N THR A 1 -21.13 13.40 13.35
CA THR A 1 -20.00 12.77 14.06
C THR A 1 -18.86 13.76 14.05
N ALA A 2 -18.34 14.16 15.22
CA ALA A 2 -17.18 15.05 15.27
C ALA A 2 -16.02 14.42 14.48
N PRO A 3 -15.21 15.19 13.75
CA PRO A 3 -14.04 14.64 13.08
C PRO A 3 -13.15 14.02 14.16
N ALA A 4 -12.91 12.71 14.07
CA ALA A 4 -11.99 12.03 14.97
C ALA A 4 -10.66 12.81 14.97
N HIS A 5 -10.22 13.25 16.14
CA HIS A 5 -9.01 14.05 16.25
C HIS A 5 -7.81 13.17 15.90
N VAL A 6 -7.15 13.46 14.77
CA VAL A 6 -6.00 12.69 14.27
C VAL A 6 -4.68 13.39 14.62
N VAL A 7 -3.86 12.72 15.42
CA VAL A 7 -2.52 13.17 15.83
C VAL A 7 -1.47 12.39 15.06
N ILE A 8 -0.53 13.09 14.41
CA ILE A 8 0.64 12.48 13.80
C ILE A 8 1.77 12.55 14.81
N ARG A 9 2.43 11.40 15.07
CA ARG A 9 3.55 11.31 15.99
C ARG A 9 4.57 10.29 15.49
N LYS A 10 5.78 10.34 16.05
CA LYS A 10 6.79 9.30 15.82
C LYS A 10 6.29 7.95 16.33
N TYR A 11 6.66 6.90 15.61
CA TYR A 11 6.40 5.51 15.97
C TYR A 11 7.01 5.15 17.32
N ARG A 12 6.32 4.28 18.06
CA ARG A 12 6.78 3.67 19.30
C ARG A 12 6.79 2.15 19.13
N PRO A 13 7.66 1.40 19.82
CA PRO A 13 7.68 -0.06 19.75
C PRO A 13 6.34 -0.73 20.09
N SER A 14 5.50 -0.09 20.92
CA SER A 14 4.14 -0.55 21.22
C SER A 14 3.19 -0.53 20.01
N ASP A 15 3.46 0.28 18.99
CA ASP A 15 2.61 0.42 17.80
C ASP A 15 2.86 -0.70 16.77
N LYS A 16 3.86 -1.56 16.99
CA LYS A 16 4.34 -2.56 16.01
C LYS A 16 3.20 -3.37 15.41
N GLU A 17 2.39 -3.98 16.26
CA GLU A 17 1.31 -4.87 15.83
C GLU A 17 0.26 -4.10 15.01
N ALA A 18 -0.13 -2.92 15.47
CA ALA A 18 -1.08 -2.06 14.77
C ALA A 18 -0.54 -1.56 13.42
N ALA A 19 0.74 -1.17 13.36
CA ALA A 19 1.40 -0.74 12.12
C ALA A 19 1.52 -1.88 11.11
N CYS A 20 1.94 -3.07 11.55
CA CYS A 20 1.98 -4.27 10.70
C CYS A 20 0.59 -4.69 10.23
N GLY A 21 -0.41 -4.62 11.10
CA GLY A 21 -1.81 -4.89 10.75
C GLY A 21 -2.36 -3.90 9.72
N LEU A 22 -2.10 -2.60 9.91
CA LEU A 22 -2.48 -1.56 8.96
C LEU A 22 -1.75 -1.73 7.62
N PHE A 23 -0.46 -2.10 7.64
CA PHE A 23 0.29 -2.42 6.42
C PHE A 23 -0.34 -3.57 5.64
N SER A 24 -0.52 -4.70 6.32
CA SER A 24 -1.07 -5.92 5.72
C SER A 24 -2.45 -5.67 5.13
N THR A 25 -3.38 -5.12 5.91
CA THR A 25 -4.74 -4.82 5.45
C THR A 25 -4.76 -3.77 4.34
N GLY A 26 -3.90 -2.75 4.42
CA GLY A 26 -3.76 -1.72 3.39
C GLY A 26 -3.32 -2.28 2.04
N ILE A 27 -2.36 -3.20 2.03
CA ILE A 27 -1.85 -3.83 0.81
C ILE A 27 -2.82 -4.91 0.29
N LEU A 28 -3.29 -5.82 1.14
CA LEU A 28 -4.21 -6.90 0.76
C LEU A 28 -5.56 -6.36 0.25
N GLY A 29 -5.98 -5.17 0.69
CA GLY A 29 -7.16 -4.49 0.14
C GLY A 29 -7.10 -4.21 -1.37
N HIS A 30 -5.92 -4.29 -1.99
CA HIS A 30 -5.75 -4.13 -3.45
C HIS A 30 -5.93 -5.41 -4.25
N ILE A 31 -6.08 -6.58 -3.61
CA ILE A 31 -6.27 -7.87 -4.30
C ILE A 31 -7.50 -7.83 -5.20
N TYR A 32 -8.65 -7.44 -4.66
CA TYR A 32 -9.90 -7.43 -5.42
C TYR A 32 -9.89 -6.39 -6.56
N PRO A 33 -9.49 -5.13 -6.37
CA PRO A 33 -9.32 -4.17 -7.47
C PRO A 33 -8.36 -4.66 -8.56
N CYS A 34 -7.23 -5.26 -8.18
CA CYS A 34 -6.25 -5.81 -9.13
C CYS A 34 -6.85 -6.97 -9.94
N PHE A 35 -7.54 -7.88 -9.27
CA PHE A 35 -8.25 -8.99 -9.92
C PHE A 35 -9.30 -8.47 -10.91
N CYS A 36 -10.15 -7.53 -10.50
CA CYS A 36 -11.16 -6.94 -11.37
C CYS A 36 -10.52 -6.26 -12.59
N HIS A 37 -9.50 -5.42 -12.37
CA HIS A 37 -8.79 -4.76 -13.46
C HIS A 37 -8.18 -5.77 -14.45
N THR A 38 -7.57 -6.84 -13.93
CA THR A 38 -6.99 -7.92 -14.74
C THR A 38 -8.07 -8.63 -15.55
N MET A 39 -9.20 -9.00 -14.93
CA MET A 39 -10.32 -9.67 -15.60
C MET A 39 -11.03 -8.79 -16.64
N THR A 40 -11.03 -7.47 -16.45
CA THR A 40 -11.60 -6.51 -17.41
C THR A 40 -10.66 -6.17 -18.56
N SER A 41 -9.40 -6.60 -18.52
CA SER A 41 -8.44 -6.38 -19.61
C SER A 41 -8.86 -7.16 -20.87
N PRO A 42 -8.77 -6.57 -22.07
CA PRO A 42 -9.21 -7.21 -23.32
C PRO A 42 -8.63 -8.61 -23.53
N LEU A 43 -7.35 -8.80 -23.18
CA LEU A 43 -6.66 -10.08 -23.31
C LEU A 43 -7.30 -11.18 -22.44
N TYR A 44 -7.63 -10.87 -21.19
CA TYR A 44 -8.23 -11.83 -20.26
C TYR A 44 -9.69 -12.14 -20.59
N ILE A 45 -10.42 -11.15 -21.14
CA ILE A 45 -11.77 -11.36 -21.68
C ILE A 45 -11.71 -12.34 -22.86
N ILE A 46 -10.80 -12.14 -23.81
CA ILE A 46 -10.64 -13.03 -24.98
C ILE A 46 -10.30 -14.45 -24.53
N ILE A 47 -9.39 -14.62 -23.57
CA ILE A 47 -9.04 -15.94 -23.02
C ILE A 47 -10.27 -16.60 -22.37
N THR A 48 -11.01 -15.86 -21.56
CA THR A 48 -12.22 -16.38 -20.89
C THR A 48 -13.29 -16.81 -21.89
N MET A 49 -13.50 -16.02 -22.94
CA MET A 49 -14.42 -16.35 -24.04
C MET A 49 -13.94 -17.56 -24.83
N ALA A 50 -12.65 -17.67 -25.12
CA ALA A 50 -12.07 -18.80 -25.84
C ALA A 50 -12.20 -20.11 -25.04
N LEU A 51 -11.96 -20.09 -23.73
CA LEU A 51 -12.16 -21.24 -22.85
C LEU A 51 -13.63 -21.69 -22.81
N SER A 52 -14.54 -20.72 -22.76
CA SER A 52 -15.99 -20.99 -22.80
C SER A 52 -16.40 -21.63 -24.14
N ALA A 53 -15.93 -21.08 -25.25
CA ALA A 53 -16.19 -21.60 -26.59
C ALA A 53 -15.59 -23.01 -26.78
N ALA A 54 -14.37 -23.25 -26.31
CA ALA A 54 -13.74 -24.58 -26.36
C ALA A 54 -14.56 -25.63 -25.59
N GLY A 55 -15.04 -25.30 -24.39
CA GLY A 55 -15.92 -26.18 -23.62
C GLY A 55 -17.22 -26.52 -24.36
N PHE A 56 -17.82 -25.52 -25.00
CA PHE A 56 -19.01 -25.71 -25.82
C PHE A 56 -18.76 -26.58 -27.06
N LEU A 57 -17.65 -26.34 -27.79
CA LEU A 57 -17.26 -27.12 -28.98
C LEU A 57 -16.97 -28.59 -28.67
N LEU A 58 -16.53 -28.90 -27.45
CA LEU A 58 -16.38 -30.27 -26.95
C LEU A 58 -17.74 -30.93 -26.60
N GLY A 59 -18.86 -30.29 -26.93
CA GLY A 59 -20.21 -30.81 -26.71
C GLY A 59 -20.67 -30.77 -25.25
N SER A 60 -19.96 -30.04 -24.38
CA SER A 60 -20.22 -30.02 -22.94
C SER A 60 -20.57 -28.63 -22.44
N VAL A 61 -21.85 -28.42 -22.13
CA VAL A 61 -22.33 -27.19 -21.45
C VAL A 61 -21.65 -27.01 -20.10
N LEU A 62 -21.36 -28.12 -19.39
CA LEU A 62 -20.62 -28.09 -18.13
C LEU A 62 -19.18 -27.59 -18.36
N GLY A 63 -18.51 -28.06 -19.41
CA GLY A 63 -17.17 -27.60 -19.79
C GLY A 63 -17.12 -26.10 -20.09
N ALA A 64 -18.14 -25.56 -20.75
CA ALA A 64 -18.26 -24.14 -21.05
C ALA A 64 -18.35 -23.24 -19.80
N LEU A 65 -18.73 -23.78 -18.64
CA LEU A 65 -18.77 -23.05 -17.35
C LEU A 65 -17.57 -23.35 -16.46
N VAL A 66 -17.13 -24.62 -16.43
CA VAL A 66 -16.05 -25.07 -15.54
C VAL A 66 -14.69 -24.51 -15.98
N LEU A 67 -14.38 -24.53 -17.27
CA LEU A 67 -13.09 -24.02 -17.79
C LEU A 67 -12.86 -22.53 -17.48
N PRO A 68 -13.79 -21.61 -17.80
CA PRO A 68 -13.63 -20.21 -17.40
C PRO A 68 -13.70 -20.03 -15.87
N GLY A 69 -14.48 -20.84 -15.14
CA GLY A 69 -14.53 -20.79 -13.68
C GLY A 69 -13.18 -21.11 -13.03
N ILE A 70 -12.51 -22.17 -13.49
CA ILE A 70 -11.15 -22.54 -13.05
C ILE A 70 -10.17 -21.43 -13.39
N TRP A 71 -10.24 -20.88 -14.60
CA TRP A 71 -9.38 -19.77 -15.01
C TRP A 71 -9.55 -18.54 -14.12
N VAL A 72 -10.79 -18.12 -13.86
CA VAL A 72 -11.10 -16.99 -12.97
C VAL A 72 -10.58 -17.25 -11.55
N GLY A 73 -10.79 -18.46 -11.02
CA GLY A 73 -10.26 -18.87 -9.72
C GLY A 73 -8.74 -18.85 -9.66
N LEU A 74 -8.07 -19.29 -10.73
CA LEU A 74 -6.61 -19.24 -10.85
C LEU A 74 -6.10 -17.80 -10.85
N ILE A 75 -6.72 -16.89 -11.60
CA ILE A 75 -6.33 -15.47 -11.60
C ILE A 75 -6.52 -14.85 -10.23
N TYR A 76 -7.64 -15.12 -9.56
CA TYR A 76 -7.86 -14.65 -8.19
C TYR A 76 -6.80 -15.18 -7.23
N TYR A 77 -6.47 -16.47 -7.31
CA TYR A 77 -5.41 -17.09 -6.51
C TYR A 77 -4.04 -16.45 -6.79
N CYS A 78 -3.68 -16.23 -8.05
CA CYS A 78 -2.44 -15.57 -8.42
C CYS A 78 -2.35 -14.14 -7.87
N CYS A 79 -3.43 -13.35 -7.94
CA CYS A 79 -3.49 -12.04 -7.30
C CYS A 79 -3.29 -12.17 -5.79
N HIS A 80 -4.00 -13.07 -5.14
CA HIS A 80 -3.89 -13.29 -3.69
C HIS A 80 -2.47 -13.68 -3.28
N GLU A 81 -1.84 -14.64 -3.96
CA GLU A 81 -0.46 -15.07 -3.69
C GLU A 81 0.56 -13.95 -3.93
N LEU A 82 0.42 -13.17 -5.01
CA LEU A 82 1.33 -12.07 -5.30
C LEU A 82 1.36 -11.05 -4.14
N PHE A 83 0.19 -10.59 -3.70
CA PHE A 83 0.11 -9.62 -2.60
C PHE A 83 0.47 -10.25 -1.25
N SER A 84 0.05 -11.49 -0.97
CA SER A 84 0.36 -12.17 0.29
C SER A 84 1.84 -12.48 0.43
N SER A 85 2.50 -12.88 -0.65
CA SER A 85 3.94 -13.10 -0.71
C SER A 85 4.69 -11.78 -0.48
N PHE A 86 4.27 -10.70 -1.15
CA PHE A 86 4.85 -9.37 -0.94
C PHE A 86 4.71 -8.90 0.51
N VAL A 87 3.51 -8.96 1.09
CA VAL A 87 3.26 -8.57 2.49
C VAL A 87 4.12 -9.37 3.44
N ARG A 88 4.15 -10.70 3.29
CA ARG A 88 4.98 -11.60 4.11
C ARG A 88 6.46 -11.25 4.00
N GLY A 89 6.95 -10.98 2.79
CA GLY A 89 8.33 -10.55 2.56
C GLY A 89 8.67 -9.27 3.34
N GLN A 90 7.84 -8.23 3.22
CA GLN A 90 8.08 -6.95 3.92
C GLN A 90 7.93 -7.07 5.45
N LEU A 91 6.98 -7.88 5.93
CA LEU A 91 6.81 -8.18 7.36
C LEU A 91 7.99 -8.96 7.96
N GLN A 92 8.70 -9.74 7.15
CA GLN A 92 9.90 -10.47 7.55
C GLN A 92 11.20 -9.67 7.36
N SER A 93 11.17 -8.57 6.61
CA SER A 93 12.31 -7.66 6.42
C SER A 93 12.23 -6.44 7.34
N ASP A 94 11.97 -5.28 6.76
CA ASP A 94 12.01 -3.96 7.40
C ASP A 94 10.92 -3.76 8.46
N MET A 95 9.78 -4.42 8.33
CA MET A 95 8.72 -4.32 9.34
C MET A 95 8.89 -5.31 10.50
N GLN A 96 9.81 -6.29 10.39
CA GLN A 96 10.12 -7.19 11.50
C GLN A 96 10.72 -6.42 12.68
N ASP A 97 11.57 -5.43 12.41
CA ASP A 97 12.15 -4.53 13.41
C ASP A 97 12.15 -3.10 12.88
N ILE A 98 10.98 -2.47 12.96
CA ILE A 98 10.76 -1.08 12.50
C ILE A 98 11.73 -0.11 13.17
N SER A 99 12.02 -0.30 14.46
CA SER A 99 12.96 0.56 15.19
C SER A 99 14.36 0.44 14.61
N ARG A 100 14.81 -0.78 14.31
CA ARG A 100 16.09 -1.00 13.67
C ARG A 100 16.13 -0.45 12.24
N SER A 101 15.08 -0.67 11.46
CA SER A 101 15.04 -0.31 10.04
C SER A 101 14.82 1.17 9.76
N TYR A 102 14.12 1.90 10.65
CA TYR A 102 13.67 3.26 10.37
C TYR A 102 13.96 4.27 11.48
N LEU A 103 14.51 3.86 12.63
CA LEU A 103 14.81 4.77 13.76
C LEU A 103 16.26 4.68 14.25
N SER A 104 17.10 3.83 13.64
CA SER A 104 18.49 3.64 14.08
C SER A 104 19.45 4.73 13.60
N ARG A 105 19.10 5.43 12.51
CA ARG A 105 19.91 6.50 11.94
C ARG A 105 19.17 7.83 12.15
N PRO A 106 19.89 8.95 12.35
CA PRO A 106 19.27 10.26 12.52
C PRO A 106 18.49 10.73 11.28
N ASP A 107 18.81 10.14 10.13
CA ASP A 107 18.26 10.43 8.81
C ASP A 107 16.96 9.68 8.50
N ASP A 108 16.66 8.69 9.32
CA ASP A 108 15.52 7.81 9.12
C ASP A 108 14.44 8.18 10.12
N CYS A 109 13.18 8.07 9.71
CA CYS A 109 12.09 8.23 10.65
C CYS A 109 10.86 7.43 10.24
N PHE A 110 10.02 7.13 11.22
CA PHE A 110 8.73 6.47 11.02
C PHE A 110 7.68 7.21 11.84
N TRP A 111 6.59 7.60 11.18
CA TRP A 111 5.45 8.25 11.81
C TRP A 111 4.21 7.38 11.71
N VAL A 112 3.37 7.51 12.72
CA VAL A 112 2.03 6.95 12.77
C VAL A 112 1.03 8.09 12.97
N ALA A 113 -0.12 7.96 12.32
CA ALA A 113 -1.29 8.78 12.58
C ALA A 113 -2.22 8.00 13.51
N GLU A 114 -2.49 8.57 14.67
CA GLU A 114 -3.30 7.99 15.72
C GLU A 114 -4.63 8.76 15.81
N ALA A 115 -5.73 8.02 15.94
CA ALA A 115 -7.06 8.60 16.09
C ALA A 115 -7.87 7.82 17.12
N GLU A 116 -8.73 8.54 17.85
CA GLU A 116 -9.66 7.91 18.78
C GLU A 116 -10.91 7.43 18.03
N VAL A 117 -11.15 6.12 18.07
CA VAL A 117 -12.31 5.46 17.44
C VAL A 117 -13.01 4.63 18.50
N GLY A 118 -14.24 5.01 18.85
CA GLY A 118 -15.04 4.30 19.85
C GLY A 118 -14.39 4.24 21.24
N GLY A 119 -13.66 5.28 21.64
CA GLY A 119 -12.95 5.35 22.92
C GLY A 119 -11.63 4.58 22.97
N THR A 120 -11.19 4.02 21.83
CA THR A 120 -9.89 3.34 21.72
C THR A 120 -8.98 4.10 20.76
N SER A 121 -7.71 4.23 21.14
CA SER A 121 -6.71 4.85 20.29
C SER A 121 -6.24 3.85 19.22
N GLN A 122 -6.36 4.21 17.95
CA GLN A 122 -6.03 3.33 16.83
C GLN A 122 -5.05 4.00 15.87
N ILE A 123 -4.13 3.21 15.33
CA ILE A 123 -3.25 3.65 14.24
C ILE A 123 -4.02 3.60 12.93
N VAL A 124 -4.26 4.76 12.34
CA VAL A 124 -5.09 4.95 11.15
C VAL A 124 -4.29 5.39 9.93
N GLY A 125 -3.01 5.68 10.11
CA GLY A 125 -2.10 6.00 9.03
C GLY A 125 -0.65 5.77 9.45
N MET A 126 0.23 5.62 8.47
CA MET A 126 1.66 5.52 8.70
C MET A 126 2.46 5.97 7.48
N VAL A 127 3.70 6.38 7.71
CA VAL A 127 4.68 6.72 6.69
C VAL A 127 6.08 6.57 7.28
N ALA A 128 7.04 6.16 6.45
CA ALA A 128 8.44 6.11 6.80
C ALA A 128 9.27 6.95 5.82
N VAL A 129 10.45 7.38 6.26
CA VAL A 129 11.48 7.96 5.41
C VAL A 129 12.82 7.32 5.73
N VAL A 130 13.63 7.06 4.71
CA VAL A 130 15.00 6.57 4.85
C VAL A 130 15.94 7.51 4.12
N GLY A 131 17.03 7.91 4.78
CA GLY A 131 18.04 8.74 4.17
C GLY A 131 18.99 7.94 3.27
N LYS A 132 19.04 8.33 1.99
CA LYS A 132 20.01 7.87 1.01
C LYS A 132 21.10 8.92 0.82
N HIS A 133 22.35 8.44 0.77
CA HIS A 133 23.50 9.26 0.42
C HIS A 133 24.03 8.77 -0.93
N SER A 134 23.90 9.60 -1.96
CA SER A 134 24.37 9.26 -3.30
C SER A 134 25.01 10.49 -3.95
N ALA A 135 26.19 10.31 -4.56
CA ALA A 135 26.90 11.36 -5.27
C ALA A 135 27.07 12.69 -4.50
N GLY A 136 27.27 12.62 -3.18
CA GLY A 136 27.42 13.81 -2.31
C GLY A 136 26.11 14.54 -2.01
N LYS A 137 24.97 14.05 -2.52
CA LYS A 137 23.63 14.52 -2.17
C LYS A 137 23.00 13.62 -1.12
N ARG A 138 22.18 14.24 -0.27
CA ARG A 138 21.42 13.58 0.79
C ARG A 138 19.96 13.63 0.39
N GLN A 139 19.38 12.48 0.06
CA GLN A 139 18.01 12.35 -0.45
C GLN A 139 17.17 11.56 0.55
N GLY A 140 15.93 11.97 0.79
CA GLY A 140 14.99 11.23 1.64
C GLY A 140 14.06 10.39 0.78
N GLU A 141 13.99 9.09 1.02
CA GLU A 141 13.05 8.22 0.30
C GLU A 141 11.85 7.87 1.17
N LEU A 142 10.66 8.19 0.69
CA LEU A 142 9.40 7.97 1.38
C LEU A 142 8.88 6.56 1.13
N PHE A 143 8.63 5.84 2.22
CA PHE A 143 8.14 4.47 2.21
C PHE A 143 6.87 4.30 3.05
N ARG A 144 6.23 3.13 2.88
CA ARG A 144 5.14 2.63 3.76
C ARG A 144 3.97 3.61 3.97
N MET A 145 3.68 4.48 3.00
CA MET A 145 2.53 5.38 3.06
C MET A 145 1.23 4.58 2.98
N ILE A 146 0.55 4.40 4.10
CA ILE A 146 -0.73 3.69 4.18
C ILE A 146 -1.70 4.45 5.06
N ILE A 147 -2.95 4.55 4.61
CA ILE A 147 -4.05 5.20 5.32
C ILE A 147 -5.22 4.22 5.38
N SER A 148 -5.77 4.05 6.58
CA SER A 148 -6.99 3.30 6.84
C SER A 148 -8.11 3.79 5.92
N PRO A 149 -8.87 2.91 5.25
CA PRO A 149 -9.96 3.29 4.35
C PRO A 149 -10.94 4.31 4.96
N LEU A 150 -11.21 4.20 6.26
CA LEU A 150 -12.13 5.08 7.00
C LEU A 150 -11.62 6.52 7.13
N PHE A 151 -10.31 6.74 6.99
CA PHE A 151 -9.65 8.04 7.15
C PHE A 151 -9.10 8.60 5.82
N ARG A 152 -9.41 7.94 4.70
CA ARG A 152 -9.02 8.42 3.36
C ARG A 152 -9.85 9.64 2.98
N ARG A 153 -9.31 10.44 2.05
CA ARG A 153 -9.95 11.67 1.53
C ARG A 153 -10.22 12.76 2.58
N MET A 154 -9.66 12.62 3.79
CA MET A 154 -9.68 13.62 4.87
C MET A 154 -8.39 14.46 4.94
N GLY A 155 -7.56 14.44 3.89
CA GLY A 155 -6.28 15.15 3.87
C GLY A 155 -5.15 14.52 4.68
N LEU A 156 -5.38 13.38 5.34
CA LEU A 156 -4.36 12.72 6.18
C LEU A 156 -3.09 12.33 5.41
N GLY A 157 -3.22 11.86 4.17
CA GLY A 157 -2.07 11.56 3.32
C GLY A 157 -1.20 12.77 3.04
N ALA A 158 -1.83 13.91 2.74
CA ALA A 158 -1.10 15.16 2.55
C ALA A 158 -0.38 15.60 3.82
N ARG A 159 -1.02 15.48 4.99
CA ARG A 159 -0.38 15.80 6.28
C ARG A 159 0.81 14.89 6.59
N LEU A 160 0.70 13.59 6.34
CA LEU A 160 1.80 12.64 6.53
C LEU A 160 2.95 12.90 5.54
N THR A 161 2.65 13.12 4.27
CA THR A 161 3.69 13.49 3.28
C THR A 161 4.37 14.81 3.65
N GLN A 162 3.61 15.81 4.08
CA GLN A 162 4.17 17.08 4.53
C GLN A 162 5.09 16.89 5.73
N THR A 163 4.72 16.03 6.68
CA THR A 163 5.57 15.68 7.84
C THR A 163 6.93 15.12 7.39
N VAL A 164 6.94 14.28 6.34
CA VAL A 164 8.19 13.76 5.75
C VAL A 164 9.00 14.88 5.09
N ILE A 165 8.35 15.73 4.29
CA ILE A 165 9.01 16.84 3.60
C ILE A 165 9.65 17.80 4.61
N ASP A 166 8.94 18.15 5.67
CA ASP A 166 9.42 19.07 6.71
C ASP A 166 10.62 18.45 7.45
N PHE A 167 10.54 17.18 7.84
CA PHE A 167 11.67 16.45 8.42
C PHE A 167 12.90 16.44 7.50
N CYS A 168 12.69 16.20 6.20
CA CYS A 168 13.76 16.21 5.23
C CYS A 168 14.39 17.59 5.08
N LYS A 169 13.59 18.66 5.07
CA LYS A 169 14.12 20.04 5.05
C LYS A 169 14.94 20.36 6.31
N ASP A 170 14.38 20.07 7.48
CA ASP A 170 15.03 20.32 8.78
C ASP A 170 16.34 19.53 8.92
N SER A 171 16.40 18.36 8.30
CA SER A 171 17.57 17.52 8.28
C SER A 171 18.55 17.85 7.15
N GLY A 172 18.26 18.84 6.28
CA GLY A 172 19.17 19.29 5.22
C GLY A 172 19.23 18.37 3.99
N PHE A 173 18.19 17.60 3.73
CA PHE A 173 18.06 16.82 2.50
C PHE A 173 17.82 17.73 1.29
N SER A 174 18.41 17.39 0.13
CA SER A 174 18.25 18.17 -1.11
C SER A 174 16.94 17.87 -1.84
N GLU A 175 16.41 16.65 -1.69
CA GLU A 175 15.17 16.22 -2.32
C GLU A 175 14.52 15.06 -1.57
N VAL A 176 13.24 14.84 -1.87
CA VAL A 176 12.46 13.71 -1.38
C VAL A 176 11.99 12.91 -2.60
N GLU A 177 12.27 11.61 -2.59
CA GLU A 177 11.88 10.69 -3.65
C GLU A 177 10.88 9.65 -3.10
N LEU A 178 10.12 9.03 -3.99
CA LEU A 178 9.24 7.93 -3.65
C LEU A 178 9.02 7.04 -4.87
N GLU A 179 8.68 5.79 -4.61
CA GLU A 179 8.22 4.86 -5.63
C GLU A 179 6.72 4.57 -5.42
N THR A 180 5.94 4.67 -6.49
CA THR A 180 4.53 4.27 -6.49
C THR A 180 4.15 3.62 -7.80
N SER A 181 3.23 2.66 -7.75
CA SER A 181 2.68 2.06 -8.97
C SER A 181 1.70 3.03 -9.62
N THR A 182 1.73 3.14 -10.95
CA THR A 182 0.78 3.92 -11.74
C THR A 182 -0.68 3.49 -11.54
N THR A 183 -0.90 2.26 -11.07
CA THR A 183 -2.23 1.73 -10.70
C THR A 183 -2.81 2.40 -9.44
N GLN A 184 -2.00 3.04 -8.60
CA GLN A 184 -2.42 3.74 -7.39
C GLN A 184 -2.80 5.21 -7.69
N ALA A 185 -3.82 5.42 -8.53
CA ALA A 185 -4.21 6.74 -9.03
C ALA A 185 -4.43 7.79 -7.91
N ALA A 186 -4.97 7.38 -6.76
CA ALA A 186 -5.17 8.28 -5.61
C ALA A 186 -3.85 8.75 -4.98
N ALA A 187 -2.83 7.90 -4.94
CA ALA A 187 -1.50 8.25 -4.43
C ALA A 187 -0.77 9.14 -5.44
N VAL A 188 -0.80 8.79 -6.73
CA VAL A 188 -0.22 9.62 -7.81
C VAL A 188 -0.80 11.04 -7.79
N ALA A 189 -2.13 11.18 -7.72
CA ALA A 189 -2.77 12.48 -7.65
C ALA A 189 -2.40 13.28 -6.38
N LEU A 190 -2.19 12.60 -5.26
CA LEU A 190 -1.72 13.23 -4.02
C LEU A 190 -0.31 13.78 -4.19
N TYR A 191 0.62 12.96 -4.69
CA TYR A 191 2.02 13.35 -4.83
C TYR A 191 2.22 14.46 -5.86
N MET A 192 1.54 14.37 -7.02
CA MET A 192 1.53 15.43 -8.03
C MET A 192 1.02 16.76 -7.47
N LYS A 193 -0.02 16.73 -6.61
CA LYS A 193 -0.53 17.93 -5.95
C LYS A 193 0.49 18.56 -4.98
N LEU A 194 1.39 17.74 -4.42
CA LEU A 194 2.44 18.18 -3.50
C LEU A 194 3.76 18.53 -4.19
N GLY A 195 3.81 18.43 -5.53
CA GLY A 195 4.97 18.83 -6.34
C GLY A 195 6.04 17.77 -6.55
N PHE A 196 5.69 16.48 -6.37
CA PHE A 196 6.50 15.36 -6.84
C PHE A 196 6.35 15.17 -8.35
#